data_AF-A0A9E1VVX6-F1
#
_entry.id   AF-A0A9E1VVX6-F1
#
_cell.length_a   1.000
_cell.length_b   1.000
_cell.length_c   1.000
_cell.angle_alpha   90.00
_cell.angle_beta   90.00
_cell.angle_gamma   90.00
#
_symmetry.space_group_name_H-M   'P 1'
#
loop_
_entity.id
_entity.type
_entity.pdbx_description
1 polymer ?
#
loop_
_entity_poly.entity_id
_entity_poly.type
_entity_poly.pdbx_seq_one_letter_code
_entity_poly.pdbx_strand_id
1 'polypeptide(L)' 'MVKAFYKSREWALWAYGGGALLFLSLWLQVQMTVAINEWYGGFYDLLQNAASFSENPQVGIDQFFAELIS' A
#
# COMPACT_ATOMS: atom_id res chain seq x y z
N MET A 1 4.15 8.71 -33.88
CA MET A 1 4.96 8.30 -32.71
C MET A 1 4.40 7.05 -32.03
N VAL A 2 3.20 7.08 -31.43
CA VAL A 2 2.59 5.90 -30.78
C VAL A 2 2.43 4.70 -31.72
N LYS A 3 1.91 4.90 -32.94
CA LYS A 3 1.80 3.82 -33.95
C LYS A 3 3.15 3.20 -34.34
N ALA A 4 4.25 3.95 -34.35
CA ALA A 4 5.55 3.38 -34.74
C ALA A 4 6.13 2.46 -33.65
N PHE A 5 5.88 2.82 -32.39
CA PHE A 5 6.41 2.09 -31.23
C PHE A 5 5.56 0.86 -30.87
N TYR A 6 4.23 0.96 -30.92
CA TYR A 6 3.31 -0.12 -30.53
C TYR A 6 2.85 -1.03 -31.69
N LYS A 7 3.08 -0.64 -32.95
CA LYS A 7 2.68 -1.43 -34.15
C LYS A 7 3.86 -2.12 -34.84
N SER A 8 5.10 -1.86 -34.41
CA SER A 8 6.27 -2.56 -34.96
C SER A 8 6.44 -3.91 -34.27
N ARG A 9 6.69 -4.96 -35.06
CA ARG A 9 6.79 -6.33 -34.55
C ARG A 9 8.06 -6.55 -33.73
N GLU A 10 9.14 -5.83 -34.09
CA GLU A 10 10.44 -5.88 -33.41
C GLU A 10 10.38 -5.34 -31.98
N TRP A 11 9.58 -4.29 -31.75
CA TRP A 11 9.50 -3.62 -30.45
C TRP A 11 8.26 -4.00 -29.64
N ALA A 12 7.41 -4.89 -30.16
CA ALA A 12 6.15 -5.26 -29.54
C ALA A 12 6.34 -5.78 -28.10
N LEU A 13 7.31 -6.65 -27.85
CA LEU A 13 7.57 -7.18 -26.50
C LEU A 13 7.94 -6.06 -25.51
N TRP A 14 8.77 -5.10 -25.93
CA TRP A 14 9.15 -3.96 -25.10
C TRP A 14 8.02 -2.97 -24.89
N ALA A 15 7.26 -2.66 -25.94
CA ALA A 15 6.17 -1.70 -25.88
C ALA A 15 5.01 -2.20 -25.01
N TYR A 16 4.54 -3.43 -25.24
CA TYR A 16 3.44 -4.01 -24.46
C TYR A 16 3.89 -4.52 -23.09
N GLY A 17 5.07 -5.15 -22.99
CA GLY A 17 5.63 -5.59 -21.71
C GLY A 17 5.97 -4.42 -20.79
N GLY A 18 6.60 -3.37 -21.33
CA GLY A 18 6.86 -2.13 -20.59
C GLY A 18 5.57 -1.43 -20.17
N GLY A 19 4.58 -1.34 -21.06
CA GLY A 19 3.26 -0.79 -20.73
C GLY A 19 2.55 -1.56 -19.62
N ALA A 20 2.56 -2.90 -19.69
CA ALA A 20 1.99 -3.77 -18.67
C ALA A 20 2.72 -3.62 -17.33
N LEU A 21 4.06 -3.58 -17.34
CA LEU A 21 4.87 -3.37 -16.15
C LEU A 21 4.58 -2.02 -15.49
N LEU A 22 4.47 -0.95 -16.27
CA LEU A 22 4.13 0.38 -15.75
C LEU A 22 2.74 0.40 -15.14
N PHE A 23 1.75 -0.18 -15.83
CA PHE A 23 0.39 -0.27 -15.31
C PHE A 23 0.32 -1.06 -14.00
N LEU A 24 0.95 -2.25 -13.96
CA LEU A 24 1.02 -3.07 -12.75
C LEU A 24 1.76 -2.36 -11.61
N SER A 25 2.86 -1.66 -11.91
CA SER A 25 3.60 -0.88 -10.92
C SER A 25 2.75 0.23 -10.32
N LEU A 26 2.03 1.00 -11.14
CA LEU A 26 1.12 2.04 -10.67
C LEU A 26 -0.02 1.46 -9.84
N TRP A 27 -0.61 0.36 -10.28
CA TRP A 27 -1.66 -0.33 -9.53
C TRP A 27 -1.17 -0.77 -8.15
N LEU A 28 -0.02 -1.44 -8.07
CA LEU A 28 0.58 -1.89 -6.81
C LEU A 28 0.92 -0.72 -5.88
N GLN A 29 1.44 0.38 -6.44
CA GLN A 29 1.71 1.59 -5.66
C GLN A 29 0.43 2.13 -5.01
N VAL A 30 -0.68 2.22 -5.76
CA VAL A 30 -1.96 2.70 -5.21
C VAL A 30 -2.46 1.77 -4.11
N GLN A 31 -2.41 0.46 -4.30
CA GLN A 31 -2.84 -0.49 -3.26
C GLN A 31 -1.99 -0.38 -2.00
N MET A 32 -0.67 -0.24 -2.13
CA MET A 32 0.24 -0.04 -1.01
C MET A 32 -0.06 1.27 -0.26
N THR A 33 -0.34 2.36 -0.98
CA THR A 33 -0.73 3.64 -0.36
C THR A 33 -2.05 3.53 0.40
N VAL A 34 -3.05 2.83 -0.15
CA VAL A 34 -4.33 2.62 0.56
C VAL A 34 -4.11 1.80 1.83
N ALA A 35 -3.36 0.70 1.75
CA ALA A 35 -3.05 -0.13 2.90
C ALA A 35 -2.30 0.65 4.00
N ILE A 36 -1.31 1.46 3.62
CA ILE A 36 -0.58 2.33 4.58
C ILE A 36 -1.53 3.35 5.22
N ASN A 37 -2.45 3.95 4.46
CA ASN A 37 -3.38 4.92 5.00
C ASN A 37 -4.38 4.30 5.98
N GLU A 38 -4.89 3.10 5.68
CA GLU A 38 -5.80 2.37 6.55
C GLU A 38 -5.10 1.97 7.86
N TRP A 39 -3.89 1.40 7.75
CA TRP A 39 -3.03 1.10 8.89
C TRP A 39 -2.72 2.34 9.74
N TYR A 40 -2.36 3.46 9.10
CA TYR A 40 -2.09 4.72 9.78
C TYR A 40 -3.31 5.20 10.57
N GLY A 41 -4.51 5.06 10.00
CA GLY A 41 -5.76 5.36 10.70
C GLY A 41 -5.92 4.54 11.97
N GLY A 42 -5.87 3.20 11.86
CA GLY A 42 -6.01 2.29 13.00
C GLY A 42 -4.97 2.51 14.09
N PHE A 43 -3.70 2.70 13.68
CA PHE A 43 -2.61 2.97 14.61
C PHE A 43 -2.82 4.25 15.42
N TYR A 44 -3.24 5.35 14.76
CA TYR A 44 -3.50 6.60 15.47
C TYR A 44 -4.78 6.59 16.29
N ASP A 45 -5.80 5.83 15.88
CA ASP A 45 -7.00 5.62 16.69
C ASP A 45 -6.66 4.91 18.00
N LEU A 46 -5.75 3.92 17.97
CA LEU A 46 -5.25 3.27 19.18
C LEU A 46 -4.51 4.25 20.10
N LEU A 47 -3.66 5.11 19.54
CA LEU A 47 -2.95 6.14 20.31
C LEU A 47 -3.91 7.18 20.91
N GLN A 48 -4.93 7.61 20.17
CA GLN A 48 -5.92 8.55 20.65
C GLN A 48 -6.77 7.96 21.78
N ASN A 49 -7.12 6.68 21.68
CA ASN A 49 -7.92 5.98 22.68
C ASN A 49 -7.06 5.36 23.79
N ALA A 50 -5.77 5.70 23.91
CA ALA A 50 -4.87 5.15 24.92
C ALA A 50 -5.40 5.28 26.36
N ALA A 51 -6.11 6.37 26.66
CA ALA A 51 -6.72 6.59 27.98
C ALA A 51 -7.81 5.57 28.34
N SER A 52 -8.47 4.96 27.34
CA SER A 52 -9.49 3.91 27.56
C SER A 52 -8.89 2.63 28.13
N PHE A 53 -7.58 2.42 27.99
CA PHE A 53 -6.86 1.27 28.54
C PHE A 53 -6.35 1.51 29.96
N SER A 54 -6.73 2.61 30.63
CA SER A 54 -6.23 2.95 31.97
C SER A 54 -6.49 1.86 33.02
N GLU A 55 -7.60 1.11 32.91
CA GLU A 55 -7.92 0.02 33.84
C GLU A 55 -7.17 -1.28 33.52
N ASN A 56 -6.81 -1.48 32.24
CA ASN A 56 -6.08 -2.66 31.76
C ASN A 56 -4.97 -2.28 30.76
N PRO A 57 -3.88 -1.64 31.22
CA PRO A 57 -2.86 -1.07 30.33
C PRO A 57 -2.16 -2.09 29.44
N GLN A 58 -2.03 -3.33 29.92
CA GLN A 58 -1.38 -4.41 29.18
C GLN A 58 -2.08 -4.69 27.84
N VAL A 59 -3.41 -4.64 27.81
CA VAL A 59 -4.19 -4.89 26.58
C VAL A 59 -3.89 -3.83 25.52
N GLY A 60 -3.79 -2.56 25.92
CA GLY A 60 -3.44 -1.47 25.00
C GLY A 60 -2.00 -1.60 24.47
N ILE A 61 -1.06 -2.04 25.31
CA ILE A 61 0.34 -2.27 24.92
C ILE A 61 0.43 -3.44 23.93
N ASP A 62 -0.27 -4.53 24.18
CA ASP A 62 -0.28 -5.70 23.29
C ASP A 62 -0.87 -5.35 21.92
N GLN A 63 -1.96 -4.56 21.88
CA GLN A 63 -2.54 -4.06 20.64
C GLN A 63 -1.62 -3.09 19.90
N PHE A 64 -0.92 -2.20 20.62
CA PHE A 64 0.07 -1.31 20.01
C PHE A 64 1.18 -2.07 19.28
N PHE A 65 1.71 -3.14 19.90
CA PHE A 65 2.73 -3.97 19.27
C PHE A 65 2.17 -4.83 18.12
N ALA A 66 0.91 -5.25 18.20
CA ALA A 66 0.24 -5.93 17.10
C ALA A 66 0.12 -5.03 15.86
N GLU A 67 -0.36 -3.80 16.04
CA GLU A 67 -0.46 -2.81 14.95
C GLU A 67 0.92 -2.44 14.40
N LEU A 68 1.97 -2.33 15.22
CA LEU A 68 3.32 -2.02 14.73
C LEU A 68 3.90 -3.05 13.75
N ILE A 69 3.44 -4.30 13.82
CA ILE A 69 4.01 -5.43 13.05
C ILE A 69 3.04 -5.90 11.95
N SER A 70 1.82 -5.37 11.88
CA SER A 70 0.80 -5.75 10.88
C SER A 70 1.19 -5.33 9.47
#